data_AF-A0A7I4AUW3-F1
#
_entry.id   AF-A0A7I4AUW3-F1
#
_cell.length_a   1.000
_cell.length_b   1.000
_cell.length_c   1.000
_cell.angle_alpha   90.00
_cell.angle_beta   90.00
_cell.angle_gamma   90.00
#
_symmetry.space_group_name_H-M   'P 1'
#
loop_
_entity.id
_entity.type
_entity.pdbx_description
1 polymer ?
#
loop_
_entity_poly.entity_id
_entity_poly.type
_entity_poly.pdbx_seq_one_letter_code
_entity_poly.pdbx_strand_id
1 'polypeptide(L)'
;MQTKWSELGAQPSGSIRHRIYSAGQNLLNRLPAEEQFLKTVPKDTPKVELVFPSSLNPRLVRRRLRHLAHCGTVYHQRLMYGSIALLPFTVLLGILPLPNVVFFWNLFRSHAHWRAFQSSTRLKMLLTEGEAEPSTVAVKGPYKNSYRTVSSQNPSWALTPSKELDSLVKPGEVMTRAIQPSAVAAISKAFDLNSVEVMRWISRK
;
A
#
# COMPACT_ATOMS: atom_id res chain seq x y z
N MET A 1 -14.13 -10.81 2.04
CA MET A 1 -14.47 -10.39 0.66
C MET A 1 -13.67 -11.12 -0.43
N GLN A 2 -12.50 -11.71 -0.16
CA GLN A 2 -11.68 -12.40 -1.19
C GLN A 2 -12.16 -13.84 -1.54
N THR A 3 -13.04 -14.44 -0.75
CA THR A 3 -13.50 -15.83 -0.92
C THR A 3 -14.29 -16.03 -2.22
N LYS A 4 -15.26 -15.17 -2.51
CA LYS A 4 -16.06 -15.26 -3.75
C LYS A 4 -15.23 -15.08 -5.04
N TRP A 5 -14.15 -14.30 -4.98
CA TRP A 5 -13.24 -14.11 -6.13
C TRP A 5 -12.36 -15.33 -6.38
N SER A 6 -11.89 -15.98 -5.31
CA SER A 6 -11.11 -17.22 -5.40
C SER A 6 -11.99 -18.41 -5.82
N GLU A 7 -13.24 -18.47 -5.35
CA GLU A 7 -14.25 -19.45 -5.80
C GLU A 7 -14.52 -19.39 -7.31
N LEU A 8 -14.50 -18.19 -7.91
CA LEU A 8 -14.64 -18.02 -9.37
C LEU A 8 -13.45 -18.61 -10.15
N GLY A 9 -12.25 -18.53 -9.59
CA GLY A 9 -11.03 -19.12 -10.17
C GLY A 9 -10.92 -20.63 -10.00
N ALA A 10 -11.59 -21.21 -8.98
CA ALA A 10 -11.61 -22.65 -8.73
C ALA A 10 -12.48 -23.43 -9.74
N GLN A 11 -13.19 -22.74 -10.64
CA GLN A 11 -14.00 -23.36 -11.68
C GLN A 11 -13.14 -23.89 -12.84
N PRO A 12 -13.59 -24.94 -13.56
CA PRO A 12 -12.83 -25.53 -14.66
C PRO A 12 -12.50 -24.51 -15.76
N SER A 13 -11.35 -24.70 -16.41
CA SER A 13 -10.70 -23.72 -17.31
C SER A 13 -11.53 -23.31 -18.54
N GLY A 14 -12.49 -24.14 -18.96
CA GLY A 14 -13.43 -23.86 -20.06
C GLY A 14 -14.68 -23.06 -19.67
N SER A 15 -14.93 -22.84 -18.37
CA SER A 15 -16.13 -22.14 -17.89
C SER A 15 -16.07 -20.64 -18.16
N ILE A 16 -17.22 -20.03 -18.47
CA ILE A 16 -17.36 -18.56 -18.56
C ILE A 16 -16.89 -17.89 -17.27
N ARG A 17 -17.12 -18.52 -16.11
CA ARG A 17 -16.65 -18.03 -14.80
C ARG A 17 -15.12 -17.96 -14.72
N HIS A 18 -14.43 -18.99 -15.22
CA HIS A 18 -12.97 -19.00 -15.30
C HIS A 18 -12.45 -17.97 -16.30
N ARG A 19 -13.14 -17.73 -17.42
CA ARG A 19 -12.81 -16.67 -18.38
C ARG A 19 -12.95 -15.28 -17.76
N ILE A 20 -14.02 -15.03 -16.99
CA ILE A 20 -14.23 -13.77 -16.26
C ILE A 20 -13.13 -13.58 -15.21
N TYR A 21 -12.81 -14.62 -14.45
CA TYR A 21 -11.71 -14.61 -13.48
C TYR A 21 -10.38 -14.29 -14.16
N SER A 22 -10.05 -14.98 -15.26
CA SER A 22 -8.80 -14.78 -16.00
C SER A 22 -8.70 -13.38 -16.60
N ALA A 23 -9.79 -12.87 -17.19
CA ALA A 23 -9.85 -11.52 -17.74
C ALA A 23 -9.69 -10.46 -16.63
N GLY A 24 -10.38 -10.64 -15.50
CA GLY A 24 -10.26 -9.77 -14.34
C GLY A 24 -8.85 -9.82 -13.73
N GLN A 25 -8.24 -10.99 -13.64
CA GLN A 25 -6.87 -11.15 -13.14
C GLN A 25 -5.86 -10.50 -14.08
N ASN A 26 -6.01 -10.65 -15.39
CA ASN A 26 -5.18 -9.96 -16.38
C ASN A 26 -5.29 -8.43 -16.24
N LEU A 27 -6.47 -7.94 -15.91
CA LEU A 27 -6.73 -6.52 -15.73
C LEU A 27 -6.17 -5.99 -14.39
N LEU A 28 -6.37 -6.72 -13.28
CA LEU A 28 -5.76 -6.41 -11.99
C LEU A 28 -4.22 -6.48 -12.07
N ASN A 29 -3.70 -7.40 -12.88
CA ASN A 29 -2.28 -7.50 -13.17
C ASN A 29 -1.78 -6.28 -13.93
N ARG A 30 -2.60 -5.47 -14.62
CA ARG A 30 -2.10 -4.24 -15.25
C ARG A 30 -1.92 -3.08 -14.26
N LEU A 31 -2.42 -3.22 -13.04
CA LEU A 31 -2.35 -2.14 -12.06
C LEU A 31 -0.92 -1.93 -11.55
N PRO A 32 -0.50 -0.67 -11.32
CA PRO A 32 0.78 -0.38 -10.69
C PRO A 32 0.86 -1.07 -9.33
N ALA A 33 2.03 -1.61 -9.01
CA ALA A 33 2.22 -2.34 -7.75
C ALA A 33 2.07 -1.41 -6.52
N GLU A 34 2.32 -0.11 -6.70
CA GLU A 34 2.07 0.94 -5.71
C GLU A 34 0.57 1.10 -5.40
N GLU A 35 -0.30 1.01 -6.40
CA GLU A 35 -1.76 1.04 -6.21
C GLU A 35 -2.23 -0.19 -5.43
N GLN A 36 -1.70 -1.37 -5.78
CA GLN A 36 -2.03 -2.61 -5.08
C GLN A 36 -1.61 -2.53 -3.61
N PHE A 37 -0.39 -2.06 -3.34
CA PHE A 37 0.10 -1.83 -1.98
C PHE A 37 -0.79 -0.86 -1.20
N LEU A 38 -1.13 0.31 -1.76
CA LEU A 38 -1.96 1.28 -1.04
C LEU A 38 -3.38 0.76 -0.77
N LYS A 39 -3.90 -0.16 -1.59
CA LYS A 39 -5.21 -0.77 -1.37
C LYS A 39 -5.23 -1.78 -0.23
N THR A 40 -4.10 -2.43 0.08
CA THR A 40 -4.01 -3.38 1.21
C THR A 40 -3.95 -2.65 2.55
N VAL A 41 -3.39 -1.43 2.57
CA VAL A 41 -3.32 -0.62 3.79
C VAL A 41 -4.73 -0.24 4.27
N PRO A 42 -5.15 -0.69 5.48
CA PRO A 42 -6.44 -0.33 6.05
C PRO A 42 -6.54 1.17 6.36
N LYS A 43 -7.74 1.74 6.21
CA LYS A 43 -8.00 3.17 6.48
C LYS A 43 -7.80 3.52 7.96
N ASP A 44 -8.17 2.60 8.85
CA ASP A 44 -8.22 2.83 10.29
C ASP A 44 -6.97 2.32 11.02
N THR A 45 -5.86 2.14 10.30
CA THR A 45 -4.63 1.63 10.91
C THR A 45 -4.09 2.68 11.90
N PRO A 46 -4.04 2.37 13.21
CA PRO A 46 -3.58 3.32 14.23
C PRO A 46 -2.04 3.41 14.28
N LYS A 47 -1.36 2.35 13.84
CA LYS A 47 0.10 2.24 13.89
C LYS A 47 0.67 1.54 12.67
N VAL A 48 1.74 2.08 12.10
CA VAL A 48 2.50 1.43 11.00
C VAL A 48 3.84 0.96 11.53
N GLU A 49 4.05 -0.36 11.52
CA GLU A 49 5.36 -0.95 11.77
C GLU A 49 6.06 -1.24 10.45
N LEU A 50 7.29 -0.75 10.32
CA LEU A 50 8.11 -0.92 9.13
C LEU A 50 9.37 -1.69 9.51
N VAL A 51 9.46 -2.91 8.98
CA VAL A 51 10.64 -3.77 9.17
C VAL A 51 11.58 -3.59 7.99
N PHE A 52 12.86 -3.35 8.28
CA PHE A 52 13.89 -3.17 7.26
C PHE A 52 15.21 -3.85 7.68
N PRO A 53 16.09 -4.21 6.72
CA PRO A 53 17.41 -4.75 7.04
C PRO A 53 18.23 -3.72 7.83
N SER A 54 18.92 -4.12 8.90
CA SER A 54 19.69 -3.18 9.73
C SER A 54 20.91 -2.59 9.00
N SER A 55 21.34 -3.24 7.92
CA SER A 55 22.33 -2.72 6.97
C SER A 55 21.90 -1.45 6.23
N LEU A 56 20.58 -1.15 6.16
CA LEU A 56 20.04 -0.01 5.42
C LEU A 56 19.78 1.20 6.32
N ASN A 57 20.12 2.40 5.84
CA ASN A 57 19.90 3.62 6.61
C ASN A 57 18.38 3.93 6.77
N PRO A 58 17.88 4.06 8.01
CA PRO A 58 16.45 4.31 8.26
C PRO A 58 15.94 5.62 7.62
N ARG A 59 16.81 6.61 7.43
CA ARG A 59 16.46 7.88 6.77
C ARG A 59 16.08 7.68 5.30
N LEU A 60 16.75 6.77 4.60
CA LEU A 60 16.47 6.47 3.19
C LEU A 60 15.14 5.74 3.05
N VAL A 61 14.90 4.77 3.92
CA VAL A 61 13.63 4.03 3.99
C VAL A 61 12.48 5.01 4.21
N ARG A 62 12.60 5.90 5.20
CA ARG A 62 11.60 6.94 5.48
C ARG A 62 11.40 7.89 4.31
N ARG A 63 12.47 8.36 3.67
CA ARG A 63 12.38 9.22 2.48
C ARG A 63 11.64 8.53 1.35
N ARG A 64 11.92 7.25 1.09
CA ARG A 64 11.26 6.48 0.04
C ARG A 64 9.78 6.27 0.36
N LEU A 65 9.46 5.91 1.60
CA LEU A 65 8.07 5.70 2.03
C LEU A 65 7.24 6.98 1.93
N ARG A 66 7.78 8.13 2.37
CA ARG A 66 7.13 9.44 2.19
C ARG A 66 6.92 9.79 0.74
N HIS A 67 7.92 9.54 -0.11
CA HIS A 67 7.78 9.76 -1.55
C HIS A 67 6.67 8.89 -2.15
N LEU A 68 6.61 7.59 -1.80
CA LEU A 68 5.54 6.69 -2.24
C LEU A 68 4.16 7.17 -1.78
N ALA A 69 4.03 7.57 -0.51
CA ALA A 69 2.78 8.12 0.01
C ALA A 69 2.39 9.41 -0.74
N HIS A 70 3.33 10.33 -0.94
CA HIS A 70 3.06 11.59 -1.63
C HIS A 70 2.70 11.39 -3.11
N CYS A 71 3.50 10.63 -3.87
CA CYS A 71 3.21 10.33 -5.27
C CYS A 71 1.88 9.58 -5.41
N GLY A 72 1.60 8.63 -4.51
CA GLY A 72 0.33 7.91 -4.44
C GLY A 72 -0.86 8.86 -4.24
N THR A 73 -0.75 9.83 -3.32
CA THR A 73 -1.83 10.82 -3.09
C THR A 73 -2.14 11.63 -4.34
N VAL A 74 -1.13 12.23 -4.98
CA VAL A 74 -1.32 13.10 -6.15
C VAL A 74 -1.82 12.31 -7.36
N TYR A 75 -1.24 11.15 -7.62
CA TYR A 75 -1.59 10.30 -8.76
C TYR A 75 -3.03 9.78 -8.64
N HIS A 76 -3.40 9.23 -7.49
CA HIS A 76 -4.74 8.67 -7.29
C HIS A 76 -5.82 9.75 -7.18
N GLN A 77 -5.51 10.93 -6.64
CA GLN A 77 -6.42 12.07 -6.63
C GLN A 77 -6.77 12.51 -8.05
N ARG A 78 -5.77 12.69 -8.92
CA ARG A 78 -5.98 13.10 -10.33
C ARG A 78 -6.81 12.07 -11.10
N LEU A 79 -6.46 10.78 -10.99
CA LEU A 79 -7.19 9.72 -11.68
C LEU A 79 -8.62 9.54 -11.17
N MET A 80 -8.84 9.71 -9.88
CA MET A 80 -10.17 9.69 -9.28
C MET A 80 -11.06 10.81 -9.84
N TYR A 81 -10.58 12.07 -9.83
CA TYR A 81 -11.34 13.17 -10.41
C TYR A 81 -11.57 13.00 -11.92
N GLY A 82 -10.57 12.53 -12.66
CA GLY A 82 -10.74 12.23 -14.09
C GLY A 82 -11.77 11.13 -14.35
N SER A 83 -11.76 10.07 -13.55
CA SER A 83 -12.73 8.96 -13.68
C SER A 83 -14.15 9.41 -13.32
N ILE A 84 -14.29 10.23 -12.27
CA ILE A 84 -15.58 10.82 -11.86
C ILE A 84 -16.11 11.77 -12.93
N ALA A 85 -15.26 12.60 -13.54
CA ALA A 85 -15.66 13.50 -14.63
C ALA A 85 -16.14 12.73 -15.87
N LEU A 86 -15.61 11.52 -16.11
CA LEU A 86 -16.03 10.63 -17.19
C LEU A 86 -17.30 9.82 -16.87
N LEU A 87 -17.71 9.73 -15.60
CA LEU A 87 -18.92 8.98 -15.21
C LEU A 87 -20.19 9.40 -15.98
N PRO A 88 -20.58 10.68 -16.11
CA PRO A 88 -21.80 11.06 -16.84
C PRO A 88 -21.80 10.58 -18.29
N PHE A 89 -20.63 10.59 -18.95
CA PHE A 89 -20.51 10.06 -20.31
C PHE A 89 -20.68 8.54 -20.34
N THR A 90 -20.07 7.82 -19.39
CA THR A 90 -20.22 6.37 -19.31
C THR A 90 -21.62 5.91 -18.88
N VAL A 91 -22.36 6.75 -18.14
CA VAL A 91 -23.76 6.49 -17.77
C VAL A 91 -24.67 6.50 -19.01
N LEU A 92 -24.47 7.46 -19.92
CA LEU A 92 -25.19 7.49 -21.20
C LEU A 92 -24.97 6.20 -22.00
N LEU A 93 -23.73 5.71 -22.04
CA LEU A 93 -23.40 4.44 -22.69
C LEU A 93 -23.95 3.22 -21.94
N GLY A 94 -24.24 3.35 -20.63
CA GLY A 94 -24.81 2.31 -19.79
C GLY A 94 -26.30 2.05 -20.01
N ILE A 95 -27.00 2.96 -20.69
CA ILE A 95 -28.44 2.84 -21.00
C ILE A 95 -28.67 1.93 -22.21
N LEU A 96 -27.64 1.72 -23.04
CA LEU A 96 -27.71 0.80 -24.17
C LEU A 96 -27.76 -0.66 -23.72
N PRO A 97 -28.45 -1.56 -24.44
CA PRO A 97 -28.54 -2.99 -24.10
C PRO A 97 -27.23 -3.78 -24.31
N LEU A 98 -26.12 -3.09 -24.58
CA LEU A 98 -24.79 -3.67 -24.69
C LEU A 98 -24.28 -4.07 -23.29
N PRO A 99 -23.34 -5.03 -23.19
CA PRO A 99 -22.75 -5.36 -21.91
C PRO A 99 -22.02 -4.12 -21.36
N ASN A 100 -22.57 -3.54 -20.28
CA ASN A 100 -22.16 -2.28 -19.63
C ASN A 100 -20.78 -2.34 -18.95
N VAL A 101 -19.83 -3.07 -19.54
CA VAL A 101 -18.47 -3.31 -19.05
C VAL A 101 -17.72 -1.99 -18.86
N VAL A 102 -17.91 -1.01 -19.76
CA VAL A 102 -17.25 0.30 -19.67
C VAL A 102 -17.70 1.08 -18.44
N PHE A 103 -19.02 1.10 -18.17
CA PHE A 103 -19.58 1.76 -17.00
C PHE A 103 -19.11 1.11 -15.70
N PHE A 104 -19.28 -0.22 -15.57
CA PHE A 104 -18.84 -0.95 -14.38
C PHE A 104 -17.33 -0.87 -14.17
N TRP A 105 -16.54 -0.86 -15.25
CA TRP A 105 -15.10 -0.66 -15.18
C TRP A 105 -14.74 0.73 -14.65
N ASN A 106 -15.36 1.79 -15.17
CA ASN A 106 -15.09 3.15 -14.71
C ASN A 106 -15.49 3.34 -13.22
N LEU A 107 -16.60 2.74 -12.80
CA LEU A 107 -17.02 2.75 -11.40
C LEU A 107 -16.02 2.00 -10.49
N PHE A 108 -15.61 0.78 -10.90
CA PHE A 108 -14.59 0.02 -10.20
C PHE A 108 -13.27 0.79 -10.11
N ARG A 109 -12.85 1.42 -11.21
CA ARG A 109 -11.61 2.21 -11.28
C ARG A 109 -11.67 3.42 -10.37
N SER A 110 -12.78 4.15 -10.39
CA SER A 110 -13.04 5.31 -9.51
C SER A 110 -12.96 4.91 -8.04
N HIS A 111 -13.65 3.83 -7.65
CA HIS A 111 -13.62 3.33 -6.28
C HIS A 111 -12.23 2.82 -5.86
N ALA A 112 -11.51 2.14 -6.76
CA ALA A 112 -10.14 1.68 -6.49
C ALA A 112 -9.19 2.86 -6.22
N HIS A 113 -9.29 3.93 -7.02
CA HIS A 113 -8.51 5.15 -6.81
C HIS A 113 -8.92 5.91 -5.55
N TRP A 114 -10.22 6.01 -5.27
CA TRP A 114 -10.74 6.57 -4.01
C TRP A 114 -10.19 5.85 -2.78
N ARG A 115 -10.13 4.51 -2.82
CA ARG A 115 -9.60 3.69 -1.73
C ARG A 115 -8.09 3.89 -1.57
N ALA A 116 -7.32 3.81 -2.66
CA ALA A 116 -5.87 4.03 -2.63
C ALA A 116 -5.49 5.45 -2.17
N PHE A 117 -6.27 6.46 -2.58
CA PHE A 117 -6.11 7.85 -2.16
C PHE A 117 -6.26 8.00 -0.64
N GLN A 118 -7.32 7.45 -0.04
CA GLN A 118 -7.51 7.49 1.42
C GLN A 118 -6.36 6.82 2.17
N SER A 119 -5.95 5.63 1.73
CA SER A 119 -4.86 4.90 2.38
C SER A 119 -3.52 5.63 2.27
N SER A 120 -3.20 6.22 1.11
CA SER A 120 -1.97 7.03 0.95
C SER A 120 -1.98 8.31 1.77
N THR A 121 -3.16 8.95 1.89
CA THR A 121 -3.36 10.14 2.71
C THR A 121 -3.20 9.81 4.19
N ARG A 122 -3.76 8.69 4.64
CA ARG A 122 -3.58 8.20 6.01
C ARG A 122 -2.12 7.86 6.30
N LEU A 123 -1.45 7.15 5.39
CA LEU A 123 -0.03 6.84 5.51
C LEU A 123 0.82 8.13 5.60
N LYS A 124 0.50 9.15 4.79
CA LYS A 124 1.17 10.45 4.84
C LYS A 124 0.95 11.15 6.19
N MET A 125 -0.26 11.08 6.76
CA MET A 125 -0.54 11.63 8.10
C MET A 125 0.29 10.93 9.16
N LEU A 126 0.28 9.59 9.19
CA LEU A 126 1.04 8.80 10.16
C LEU A 126 2.54 9.07 10.10
N LEU A 127 3.10 9.25 8.90
CA LEU A 127 4.51 9.60 8.72
C LEU A 127 4.84 11.03 9.14
N THR A 128 3.85 11.94 9.09
CA THR A 128 4.01 13.32 9.57
C THR A 128 3.86 13.40 11.09
N GLU A 129 2.86 12.71 11.65
CA GLU A 129 2.61 12.62 13.10
C GLU A 129 3.78 11.92 13.83
N GLY A 130 4.33 10.85 13.24
CA GLY A 130 5.52 10.17 13.76
C GLY A 130 6.81 11.02 13.71
N GLU A 131 6.80 12.19 13.06
CA GLU A 131 7.88 13.18 13.12
C GLU A 131 7.68 14.21 14.22
N ALA A 132 6.44 14.38 14.70
CA ALA A 132 6.14 15.18 15.88
C ALA A 132 6.51 14.39 17.14
N GLU A 133 7.81 14.29 17.42
CA GLU A 133 8.31 14.02 18.78
C GLU A 133 7.71 15.03 19.76
N PRO A 134 7.52 14.67 21.05
CA PRO A 134 6.65 15.38 21.97
C PRO A 134 7.16 16.81 22.14
N SER A 135 6.41 17.76 21.61
CA SER A 135 6.54 19.16 21.96
C SER A 135 6.51 19.24 23.49
N THR A 136 7.64 19.56 24.11
CA THR A 136 7.69 19.91 25.52
C THR A 136 6.83 21.16 25.71
N VAL A 137 5.55 20.97 26.04
CA VAL A 137 4.69 22.07 26.42
C VAL A 137 5.15 22.49 27.82
N ALA A 138 5.98 23.53 27.87
CA ALA A 138 6.36 24.18 29.11
C ALA A 138 5.11 24.85 29.71
N VAL A 139 4.34 24.10 30.50
CA VAL A 139 3.29 24.68 31.34
C VAL A 139 3.99 25.44 32.47
N LYS A 140 3.96 26.77 32.41
CA LYS A 140 4.43 27.64 33.51
C LYS A 140 3.48 27.47 34.70
N GLY A 141 3.82 26.58 35.63
CA GLY A 141 3.23 26.53 36.97
C GLY A 141 3.91 27.55 37.90
N PRO A 142 3.21 28.03 38.95
CA PRO A 142 3.68 29.11 39.83
C PRO A 142 4.77 28.71 40.85
N TYR A 143 5.31 27.49 40.83
CA TYR A 143 6.31 27.03 41.81
C TYR A 143 7.49 26.28 41.17
N LYS A 144 8.69 26.53 41.72
CA LYS A 144 10.02 26.15 41.21
C LYS A 144 10.16 24.65 40.88
N ASN A 145 10.58 24.40 39.63
CA ASN A 145 11.35 23.26 39.12
C ASN A 145 10.89 21.82 39.48
N SER A 146 9.64 21.46 39.20
CA SER A 146 9.28 20.05 38.99
C SER A 146 8.87 19.82 37.54
N TYR A 147 9.76 19.19 36.77
CA TYR A 147 9.46 18.71 35.42
C TYR A 147 8.70 17.38 35.55
N ARG A 148 7.40 17.39 35.28
CA ARG A 148 6.60 16.17 35.24
C ARG A 148 6.55 15.67 33.79
N THR A 149 7.42 14.71 33.48
CA THR A 149 7.45 14.02 32.18
C THR A 149 6.20 13.14 32.05
N VAL A 150 5.15 13.63 31.40
CA VAL A 150 4.04 12.77 30.97
C VAL A 150 4.40 12.24 29.58
N SER A 151 5.15 11.14 29.54
CA SER A 151 5.33 10.36 28.31
C SER A 151 4.01 9.68 27.99
N SER A 152 3.20 10.34 27.18
CA SER A 152 1.93 9.82 26.68
C SER A 152 1.90 10.03 25.18
N GLN A 153 2.51 9.09 24.46
CA GLN A 153 1.99 8.47 23.24
C GLN A 153 3.15 7.78 22.53
N ASN A 154 3.10 6.45 22.44
CA ASN A 154 3.96 5.68 21.55
C ASN A 154 3.81 6.26 20.13
N PRO A 155 4.91 6.45 19.37
CA PRO A 155 4.80 6.99 18.02
C PRO A 155 3.87 6.10 17.19
N SER A 156 2.97 6.72 16.44
CA SER A 156 2.05 6.04 15.50
C SER A 156 2.78 5.33 14.35
N TRP A 157 4.11 5.40 14.34
CA TRP A 157 4.97 4.68 13.43
C TRP A 157 6.17 4.08 14.18
N ALA A 158 6.58 2.85 13.84
CA ALA A 158 7.74 2.20 14.42
C ALA A 158 8.65 1.66 13.30
N LEU A 159 9.92 2.08 13.33
CA LEU A 159 11.00 1.54 12.50
C LEU A 159 11.67 0.42 13.28
N THR A 160 11.49 -0.83 12.84
CA THR A 160 12.11 -1.99 13.48
C THR A 160 13.24 -2.51 12.59
N PRO A 161 14.52 -2.22 12.90
CA PRO A 161 15.63 -2.85 12.19
C PRO A 161 15.63 -4.35 12.52
N SER A 162 15.66 -5.20 11.50
CA SER A 162 15.67 -6.65 11.68
C SER A 162 16.98 -7.25 11.19
N LYS A 163 17.68 -7.92 12.11
CA LYS A 163 18.89 -8.71 11.82
C LYS A 163 18.56 -9.98 11.04
N GLU A 164 17.34 -10.50 11.20
CA GLU A 164 16.84 -11.65 10.44
C GLU A 164 16.72 -11.31 8.94
N LEU A 165 16.31 -10.08 8.61
CA LEU A 165 16.30 -9.59 7.23
C LEU A 165 17.71 -9.44 6.64
N ASP A 166 18.73 -9.11 7.45
CA ASP A 166 20.11 -9.01 6.96
C ASP A 166 20.74 -10.37 6.64
N SER A 167 20.32 -11.45 7.33
CA SER A 167 20.80 -12.79 6.99
C SER A 167 20.15 -13.33 5.71
N LEU A 168 18.91 -12.92 5.44
CA LEU A 168 18.16 -13.31 4.25
C LEU A 168 18.50 -12.48 3.01
N VAL A 169 18.88 -11.21 3.19
CA VAL A 169 19.21 -10.29 2.11
C VAL A 169 20.70 -9.97 2.14
N LYS A 170 21.46 -10.48 1.18
CA LYS A 170 22.90 -10.17 1.10
C LYS A 170 23.09 -8.66 0.80
N PRO A 171 24.01 -7.96 1.49
CA PRO A 171 24.23 -6.53 1.29
C PRO A 171 24.50 -6.12 -0.17
N GLY A 172 25.17 -6.99 -0.94
CA GLY A 172 25.44 -6.78 -2.36
C GLY A 172 24.20 -6.87 -3.27
N GLU A 173 23.16 -7.61 -2.87
CA GLU A 173 21.91 -7.74 -3.65
C GLU A 173 21.01 -6.50 -3.51
N VAL A 174 21.11 -5.79 -2.37
CA VAL A 174 20.38 -4.53 -2.14
C VAL A 174 20.86 -3.44 -3.09
N MET A 175 22.16 -3.40 -3.39
CA MET A 175 22.75 -2.39 -4.29
C MET A 175 22.49 -2.69 -5.76
N THR A 176 22.44 -3.97 -6.15
CA THR A 176 22.23 -4.39 -7.54
C THR A 176 20.75 -4.48 -7.95
N ARG A 177 19.81 -4.22 -7.03
CA ARG A 177 18.34 -4.34 -7.22
C ARG A 177 17.88 -5.75 -7.63
N ALA A 178 18.77 -6.73 -7.62
CA ALA A 178 18.51 -8.10 -8.03
C ALA A 178 18.42 -8.98 -6.78
N ILE A 179 17.31 -8.86 -6.04
CA ILE A 179 17.01 -9.80 -4.96
C ILE A 179 16.74 -11.16 -5.60
N GLN A 180 17.46 -12.20 -5.16
CA GLN A 180 17.29 -13.54 -5.71
C GLN A 180 15.88 -14.09 -5.41
N PRO A 181 15.25 -14.84 -6.33
CA PRO A 181 13.93 -15.44 -6.08
C PRO A 181 13.88 -16.34 -4.84
N SER A 182 15.01 -16.98 -4.50
CA SER A 182 15.18 -17.79 -3.28
C SER A 182 15.15 -16.96 -2.01
N ALA A 183 15.78 -15.78 -2.02
CA ALA A 183 15.71 -14.82 -0.90
C ALA A 183 14.29 -14.30 -0.72
N VAL A 184 13.57 -13.99 -1.81
CA VAL A 184 12.16 -13.59 -1.76
C VAL A 184 11.30 -14.68 -1.13
N ALA A 185 11.49 -15.95 -1.51
CA ALA A 185 10.74 -17.07 -0.92
C ALA A 185 11.00 -17.21 0.59
N ALA A 186 12.25 -17.03 1.03
CA ALA A 186 12.61 -17.10 2.44
C ALA A 186 12.01 -15.94 3.26
N ILE A 187 12.07 -14.71 2.73
CA ILE A 187 11.45 -13.52 3.36
C ILE A 187 9.93 -13.69 3.41
N SER A 188 9.33 -14.17 2.32
CA SER A 188 7.90 -14.42 2.26
C SER A 188 7.44 -15.43 3.30
N LYS A 189 8.23 -16.46 3.56
CA LYS A 189 7.95 -17.44 4.61
C LYS A 189 8.11 -16.85 6.01
N ALA A 190 9.13 -16.02 6.24
CA ALA A 190 9.39 -15.42 7.55
C ALA A 190 8.34 -14.38 7.96
N PHE A 191 7.84 -13.59 7.00
CA PHE A 191 6.92 -12.47 7.25
C PHE A 191 5.47 -12.73 6.78
N ASP A 192 5.13 -13.98 6.47
CA ASP A 192 3.81 -14.39 5.95
C ASP A 192 3.33 -13.53 4.76
N LEU A 193 4.24 -13.31 3.80
CA LEU A 193 3.97 -12.51 2.60
C LEU A 193 3.68 -13.40 1.40
N ASN A 194 2.83 -12.93 0.50
CA ASN A 194 2.60 -13.59 -0.78
C ASN A 194 3.81 -13.45 -1.70
N SER A 195 4.57 -14.53 -1.88
CA SER A 195 5.79 -14.56 -2.71
C SER A 195 5.56 -14.15 -4.16
N VAL A 196 4.40 -14.49 -4.72
CA VAL A 196 4.03 -14.15 -6.10
C VAL A 196 3.82 -12.64 -6.25
N GLU A 197 3.22 -11.99 -5.27
CA GLU A 197 3.02 -10.54 -5.27
C GLU A 197 4.34 -9.78 -5.09
N VAL A 198 5.22 -10.25 -4.21
CA VAL A 198 6.54 -9.64 -3.99
C VAL A 198 7.42 -9.75 -5.24
N MET A 199 7.48 -10.93 -5.87
CA MET A 199 8.21 -11.11 -7.12
C MET A 199 7.67 -10.21 -8.24
N ARG A 200 6.35 -10.07 -8.32
CA ARG A 200 5.70 -9.16 -9.29
C ARG A 200 6.03 -7.69 -9.03
N TRP A 201 6.19 -7.30 -7.76
CA TRP A 201 6.59 -5.94 -7.40
C TRP A 201 8.02 -5.65 -7.83
N ILE A 202 8.93 -6.62 -7.65
CA ILE A 202 10.34 -6.51 -8.06
C ILE A 202 10.47 -6.45 -9.58
N SER A 203 9.73 -7.27 -10.33
CA SER A 203 9.86 -7.36 -11.79
C SER A 203 9.38 -6.12 -12.57
N ARG A 204 8.70 -5.17 -11.90
CA ARG A 204 8.04 -4.01 -12.54
C ARG A 204 8.78 -2.70 -12.36
N LYS A 205 9.92 -2.73 -11.68
CA LYS A 205 10.62 -1.55 -11.20
C LYS A 205 12.05 -1.51 -11.73
#